data_AF-A0A2R3ILC6-F1
#
_entry.id   AF-A0A2R3ILC6-F1
#
_cell.length_a   1.000
_cell.length_b   1.000
_cell.length_c   1.000
_cell.angle_alpha   90.00
_cell.angle_beta   90.00
_cell.angle_gamma   90.00
#
_symmetry.space_group_name_H-M   'P 1'
#
loop_
_entity.id
_entity.type
_entity.pdbx_description
1 polymer ?
#
loop_
_entity_poly.entity_id
_entity_poly.type
_entity_poly.pdbx_seq_one_letter_code
_entity_poly.pdbx_strand_id
1 'polypeptide(L)'
;MYGHQTTPTKAARTCQALAAAARKAELQHDWEVAAEFYEAAATFITKPGELAHRDSAGLLRKAAACWEAGDRDQGAGPGHR
;
A
#
# COMPACT_ATOMS: atom_id res chain seq x y z
N MET A 1 28.03 -17.91 -16.80
CA MET A 1 27.27 -16.70 -16.41
C MET A 1 26.24 -17.15 -15.39
N TYR A 2 26.44 -16.86 -14.10
CA TYR A 2 25.48 -17.24 -13.07
C TYR A 2 24.23 -16.39 -13.28
N GLY A 3 23.20 -16.99 -13.86
CA GLY A 3 21.88 -16.40 -13.91
C GLY A 3 21.41 -16.19 -12.50
N HIS A 4 21.46 -14.94 -12.03
CA HIS A 4 20.65 -14.49 -10.92
C HIS A 4 19.20 -14.76 -11.32
N GLN A 5 18.69 -15.93 -10.95
CA GLN A 5 17.27 -16.11 -10.76
C GLN A 5 16.88 -15.07 -9.71
N THR A 6 16.38 -13.94 -10.17
CA THR A 6 15.77 -12.90 -9.34
C THR A 6 14.48 -13.49 -8.79
N THR A 7 14.59 -14.50 -7.92
CA THR A 7 13.45 -14.96 -7.14
C THR A 7 13.02 -13.75 -6.32
N PRO A 8 11.77 -13.28 -6.45
CA PRO A 8 11.32 -12.14 -5.68
C PRO A 8 11.55 -12.49 -4.22
N THR A 9 12.32 -11.63 -3.53
CA THR A 9 12.67 -11.81 -2.13
C THR A 9 11.38 -11.97 -1.33
N LYS A 10 11.45 -12.65 -0.18
CA LYS A 10 10.28 -12.80 0.70
C LYS A 10 9.59 -11.44 0.95
N ALA A 11 10.38 -10.39 1.12
CA ALA A 11 9.91 -9.01 1.23
C ALA A 11 9.12 -8.55 -0.01
N ALA A 12 9.65 -8.73 -1.22
CA ALA A 12 8.96 -8.34 -2.45
C ALA A 12 7.61 -9.07 -2.65
N ARG A 13 7.55 -10.36 -2.30
CA ARG A 13 6.27 -11.13 -2.34
C ARG A 13 5.27 -10.62 -1.31
N THR A 14 5.73 -10.35 -0.09
CA THR A 14 4.89 -9.78 0.96
C THR A 14 4.36 -8.40 0.56
N CYS A 15 5.19 -7.55 -0.06
CA CYS A 15 4.75 -6.24 -0.54
C CYS A 15 3.71 -6.35 -1.67
N GLN A 16 3.91 -7.26 -2.63
CA GLN A 16 2.91 -7.51 -3.67
C GLN A 16 1.59 -8.01 -3.10
N ALA A 17 1.64 -8.92 -2.11
CA ALA A 17 0.43 -9.42 -1.47
C ALA A 17 -0.31 -8.31 -0.71
N LEU A 18 0.41 -7.48 0.05
CA LEU A 18 -0.18 -6.34 0.77
C LEU A 18 -0.74 -5.29 -0.19
N ALA A 19 -0.05 -4.96 -1.29
CA ALA A 19 -0.55 -4.03 -2.29
C ALA A 19 -1.75 -4.58 -3.10
N ALA A 20 -1.88 -5.90 -3.21
CA ALA A 20 -3.07 -6.54 -3.78
C ALA A 20 -4.25 -6.52 -2.80
N ALA A 21 -3.99 -6.77 -1.50
CA ALA A 21 -4.98 -6.65 -0.44
C ALA A 21 -5.50 -5.21 -0.32
N ALA A 22 -4.61 -4.21 -0.37
CA ALA A 22 -4.97 -2.81 -0.36
C ALA A 22 -5.91 -2.45 -1.51
N ARG A 23 -5.58 -2.87 -2.74
CA ARG A 23 -6.45 -2.67 -3.91
C ARG A 23 -7.82 -3.32 -3.77
N LYS A 24 -7.89 -4.47 -3.11
CA LYS A 24 -9.17 -5.13 -2.84
C LYS A 24 -9.99 -4.36 -1.78
N ALA A 25 -9.33 -3.78 -0.78
CA ALA A 25 -9.96 -2.90 0.19
C ALA A 25 -10.47 -1.59 -0.46
N GLU A 26 -9.70 -0.98 -1.37
CA GLU A 26 -10.15 0.17 -2.18
C GLU A 26 -11.43 -0.14 -2.97
N LEU A 27 -11.53 -1.34 -3.58
CA LEU A 27 -12.73 -1.77 -4.29
C LEU A 27 -13.96 -1.97 -3.39
N GLN A 28 -13.73 -2.25 -2.10
CA GLN A 28 -14.79 -2.39 -1.11
C GLN A 28 -15.11 -1.07 -0.39
N HIS A 29 -14.43 0.02 -0.77
CA HIS A 29 -14.48 1.32 -0.07
C HIS A 29 -13.99 1.26 1.38
N ASP A 30 -13.23 0.22 1.75
CA ASP A 30 -12.55 0.11 3.03
C ASP A 30 -11.24 0.90 2.99
N TRP A 31 -11.37 2.23 2.99
CA TRP A 31 -10.25 3.15 2.79
C TRP A 31 -9.20 3.08 3.91
N GLU A 32 -9.63 2.92 5.16
CA GLU A 32 -8.71 2.79 6.32
C GLU A 32 -7.86 1.52 6.20
N VAL A 33 -8.50 0.39 5.89
CA VAL A 33 -7.85 -0.90 5.70
C VAL A 33 -6.89 -0.87 4.50
N ALA A 34 -7.30 -0.21 3.41
CA ALA A 34 -6.43 -0.02 2.25
C ALA A 34 -5.16 0.76 2.62
N ALA A 35 -5.30 1.82 3.42
CA ALA A 35 -4.19 2.64 3.88
C ALA A 35 -3.22 1.84 4.75
N GLU A 36 -3.72 1.11 5.75
CA GLU A 36 -2.90 0.24 6.62
C GLU A 36 -2.09 -0.77 5.80
N PHE A 37 -2.70 -1.39 4.78
CA PHE A 37 -1.99 -2.33 3.92
C PHE A 37 -0.90 -1.67 3.08
N TYR A 38 -1.11 -0.45 2.59
CA TYR A 38 -0.08 0.31 1.88
C TYR A 38 1.08 0.73 2.79
N GLU A 39 0.81 1.14 4.03
CA GLU A 39 1.85 1.47 5.03
C GLU A 39 2.64 0.23 5.47
N ALA A 40 1.94 -0.89 5.70
CA ALA A 40 2.56 -2.17 5.99
C ALA A 40 3.47 -2.58 4.83
N ALA A 41 3.00 -2.47 3.58
CA ALA A 41 3.80 -2.77 2.40
C ALA A 41 5.07 -1.89 2.36
N ALA A 42 4.95 -0.58 2.58
CA ALA A 42 6.08 0.34 2.59
C ALA A 42 7.14 -0.04 3.64
N THR A 43 6.73 -0.49 4.82
CA THR A 43 7.62 -0.91 5.92
C THR A 43 8.44 -2.16 5.57
N PHE A 44 7.90 -3.07 4.74
CA PHE A 44 8.66 -4.23 4.27
C PHE A 44 9.73 -3.88 3.22
N ILE A 45 9.55 -2.75 2.52
CA ILE A 45 10.45 -2.27 1.46
C ILE A 45 11.62 -1.44 2.02
N THR A 46 11.46 -0.77 3.16
CA THR A 46 12.47 0.12 3.76
C THR A 46 13.68 -0.58 4.37
N LYS A 47 13.82 -1.90 4.24
CA LYS A 47 15.04 -2.60 4.68
C LYS A 47 16.25 -2.12 3.86
N PRO A 48 17.32 -1.62 4.52
CA PRO A 48 18.45 -0.98 3.84
C PRO A 48 19.23 -2.04 3.05
N GLY A 49 19.22 -1.95 1.72
CA GLY A 49 20.07 -2.80 0.89
C GLY A 49 19.75 -2.84 -0.61
N GLU A 50 18.50 -2.69 -1.02
CA GLU A 50 18.13 -2.90 -2.43
C GLU A 50 17.15 -1.83 -2.88
N LEU A 51 17.51 -1.06 -3.93
CA LEU A 51 16.72 -0.47 -5.04
C LEU A 51 15.24 -0.04 -4.87
N ALA A 52 14.65 -0.11 -3.69
CA ALA A 52 13.23 -0.20 -3.44
C ALA A 52 12.69 1.02 -2.67
N HIS A 53 13.57 1.94 -2.27
CA HIS A 53 13.19 3.26 -1.75
C HIS A 53 12.25 4.04 -2.68
N ARG A 54 12.29 3.78 -3.99
CA ARG A 54 11.39 4.43 -4.94
C ARG A 54 9.96 3.88 -4.88
N ASP A 55 9.81 2.62 -4.48
CA ASP A 55 8.51 1.93 -4.39
C ASP A 55 7.80 2.27 -3.06
N SER A 56 8.56 2.40 -1.97
CA SER A 56 8.00 2.76 -0.65
C SER A 56 7.36 4.15 -0.62
N ALA A 57 7.98 5.15 -1.24
CA ALA A 57 7.40 6.50 -1.36
C ALA A 57 6.12 6.52 -2.22
N GLY A 58 5.98 5.59 -3.18
CA GLY A 58 4.76 5.40 -3.96
C GLY A 58 3.63 4.80 -3.11
N LEU A 59 3.96 3.80 -2.29
CA LEU A 59 2.99 3.15 -1.39
C LEU A 59 2.51 4.11 -0.29
N LEU A 60 3.40 4.88 0.32
CA LEU A 60 3.03 5.88 1.33
C LEU A 60 2.10 6.97 0.77
N ARG A 61 2.33 7.42 -0.48
CA ARG A 61 1.41 8.35 -1.15
C ARG A 61 0.03 7.73 -1.39
N LYS A 62 -0.04 6.43 -1.72
CA LYS A 62 -1.32 5.73 -1.84
C LYS A 62 -2.02 5.58 -0.51
N ALA A 63 -1.30 5.28 0.57
CA ALA A 63 -1.85 5.25 1.91
C ALA A 63 -2.47 6.60 2.29
N ALA A 64 -1.73 7.70 2.09
CA ALA A 64 -2.25 9.04 2.33
C ALA A 64 -3.51 9.35 1.49
N ALA A 65 -3.51 8.98 0.20
CA ALA A 65 -4.68 9.16 -0.65
C ALA A 65 -5.89 8.33 -0.17
N CYS A 66 -5.66 7.14 0.39
CA CYS A 66 -6.72 6.32 0.99
C CYS A 66 -7.27 6.99 2.26
N TRP A 67 -6.42 7.53 3.13
CA TRP A 67 -6.86 8.29 4.30
C TRP A 67 -7.73 9.50 3.90
N GLU A 68 -7.31 10.27 2.88
CA GLU A 68 -8.11 11.38 2.35
C GLU A 68 -9.43 10.93 1.71
N ALA A 69 -9.44 9.76 1.04
CA ALA A 69 -10.65 9.19 0.47
C ALA A 69 -11.62 8.73 1.57
N GLY A 70 -11.11 8.12 2.64
CA GLY A 70 -11.89 7.72 3.81
C GLY A 70 -12.52 8.92 4.53
N ASP A 71 -11.76 10.00 4.71
CA ASP A 71 -12.27 11.25 5.29
C ASP A 71 -13.38 11.87 4.43
N ARG A 72 -13.24 11.85 3.10
CA ARG A 72 -14.28 12.32 2.17
C ARG A 72 -15.51 11.43 2.12
N ASP A 73 -15.34 10.12 2.22
CA ASP A 73 -16.44 9.14 2.25
C ASP A 73 -17.24 9.27 3.55
N GLN A 74 -16.56 9.41 4.70
CA GLN A 74 -17.20 9.69 5.99
C GLN A 74 -17.81 11.09 6.07
N GLY A 75 -17.15 12.10 5.47
CA GLY A 75 -17.65 13.47 5.35
C GLY A 75 -18.83 13.64 4.37
N ALA A 76 -19.08 12.63 3.52
CA ALA A 76 -20.27 12.52 2.67
C ALA A 76 -21.44 11.81 3.38
N GLY A 77 -21.30 11.47 4.67
CA GLY A 77 -22.45 11.15 5.52
C GLY A 77 -23.45 12.31 5.54
N PRO A 78 -24.77 12.04 5.59
CA PRO A 78 -25.81 13.05 5.39
C PRO A 78 -25.79 14.08 6.54
N GLY A 79 -25.02 15.13 6.34
CA GLY A 79 -24.82 16.21 7.32
C GLY A 79 -25.30 17.56 6.81
N HIS A 80 -26.53 17.68 6.31
CA HIS A 80 -27.27 18.95 6.34
C HIS A 80 -28.77 18.80 5.98
N ARG A 81 -29.64 18.66 6.98
CA ARG A 81 -30.75 19.60 7.26
C ARG A 81 -31.41 19.28 8.60
#